data_AF-V5DFM4-F1
#
_entry.id   AF-V5DFM4-F1
#
_cell.length_a   1.000
_cell.length_b   1.000
_cell.length_c   1.000
_cell.angle_alpha   90.00
_cell.angle_beta   90.00
_cell.angle_gamma   90.00
#
_symmetry.space_group_name_H-M   'P 1'
#
loop_
_entity.id
_entity.type
_entity.pdbx_description
1 polymer ?
#
loop_
_entity_poly.entity_id
_entity_poly.type
_entity_poly.pdbx_seq_one_letter_code
_entity_poly.pdbx_strand_id
1 'polypeptide(L)'
;MQELIITNSGARNLKHLLAEYGDKADQIRIVTAFFSDTEFIINWLDNSKQVDLLVSLRPPTNYYSLKTVYPKIGINIQFLGVELHSKFFIFYRNGNPFACIIGSSNFTTGGLHKNIETNAIFTDTKYLNEIEKHFATLWEQSYLLQPTDLEPFKIVFDNFQKRAEKTEKEQSELQKKILTGRITRQKKSKVGKEAKQYYSFWRVVDDVKEMVNDISAKEYPNVPVYISIDHFWHWVMTVWNKENRPKPTSSYRKSAIPKLFKEYCDWDKSNNNFTKQMAITSRTLFAKLLSENNIDKLSEDEAQKIYSNLHSGAMRTRRFGSDKLFVQENHIKSIRASLKYLLYSNDEIDLRIHNLCVNPDYKLSQFKSSGTQEIIGWVSPDKYPIRNKKADDALKLLGFKLE
;
A
#
# COMPACT_ATOMS: atom_id res chain seq x y z
N MET A 1 -4.94 -29.59 -24.74
CA MET A 1 -4.97 -28.62 -23.63
C MET A 1 -5.51 -27.30 -24.14
N GLN A 2 -6.76 -26.97 -23.82
CA GLN A 2 -7.25 -25.61 -23.95
C GLN A 2 -7.53 -25.13 -22.52
N GLU A 3 -6.47 -24.80 -21.79
CA GLU A 3 -6.59 -24.20 -20.46
C GLU A 3 -7.00 -22.74 -20.65
N LEU A 4 -8.28 -22.46 -20.41
CA LEU A 4 -8.83 -21.12 -20.55
C LEU A 4 -8.79 -20.43 -19.19
N ILE A 5 -7.86 -19.48 -19.02
CA ILE A 5 -7.91 -18.53 -17.91
C ILE A 5 -9.10 -17.58 -18.15
N ILE A 6 -9.92 -17.37 -17.13
CA ILE A 6 -11.15 -16.55 -17.20
C ILE A 6 -11.08 -15.42 -16.19
N THR A 7 -11.41 -14.23 -16.65
CA THR A 7 -11.67 -13.06 -15.83
C THR A 7 -13.10 -12.57 -16.04
N ASN A 8 -13.65 -11.85 -15.06
CA ASN A 8 -15.02 -11.31 -15.15
C ASN A 8 -15.16 -10.13 -16.13
N SER A 9 -14.08 -9.72 -16.81
CA SER A 9 -14.03 -8.55 -17.70
C SER A 9 -14.13 -8.87 -19.21
N GLY A 10 -14.21 -10.14 -19.59
CA GLY A 10 -14.28 -10.59 -20.99
C GLY A 10 -15.68 -10.96 -21.48
N ALA A 11 -15.85 -11.13 -22.80
CA ALA A 11 -17.10 -11.57 -23.43
C ALA A 11 -17.55 -12.98 -22.96
N ARG A 12 -16.60 -13.84 -22.58
CA ARG A 12 -16.85 -15.15 -21.95
C ARG A 12 -16.42 -15.09 -20.49
N ASN A 13 -17.31 -14.57 -19.63
CA ASN A 13 -17.07 -14.43 -18.19
C ASN A 13 -17.54 -15.68 -17.40
N LEU A 14 -17.27 -15.72 -16.10
CA LEU A 14 -17.64 -16.84 -15.24
C LEU A 14 -19.16 -17.12 -15.27
N LYS A 15 -20.00 -16.07 -15.27
CA LYS A 15 -21.47 -16.20 -15.36
C LYS A 15 -21.87 -17.02 -16.59
N HIS A 16 -21.37 -16.66 -17.76
CA HIS A 16 -21.68 -17.35 -19.02
C HIS A 16 -21.27 -18.84 -18.95
N LEU A 17 -20.12 -19.12 -18.35
CA LEU A 17 -19.61 -20.49 -18.25
C LEU A 17 -20.40 -21.34 -17.26
N LEU A 18 -20.78 -20.77 -16.11
CA LEU A 18 -21.67 -21.45 -15.16
C LEU A 18 -23.01 -21.80 -15.82
N ALA A 19 -23.59 -20.88 -16.61
CA ALA A 19 -24.79 -21.16 -17.39
C ALA A 19 -24.54 -22.29 -18.42
N GLU A 20 -23.51 -22.15 -19.26
CA GLU A 20 -23.21 -23.10 -20.34
C GLU A 20 -22.96 -24.52 -19.83
N TYR A 21 -22.13 -24.67 -18.80
CA TYR A 21 -21.83 -25.99 -18.22
C TYR A 21 -22.99 -26.51 -17.38
N GLY A 22 -23.66 -25.63 -16.63
CA GLY A 22 -24.84 -25.98 -15.86
C GLY A 22 -25.97 -26.51 -16.72
N ASP A 23 -26.22 -25.94 -17.91
CA ASP A 23 -27.24 -26.41 -18.86
C ASP A 23 -26.97 -27.81 -19.41
N LYS A 24 -25.69 -28.19 -19.46
CA LYS A 24 -25.24 -29.49 -19.93
C LYS A 24 -25.21 -30.56 -18.83
N ALA A 25 -25.33 -30.18 -17.57
CA ALA A 25 -25.11 -31.03 -16.41
C ALA A 25 -26.42 -31.56 -15.82
N ASP A 26 -26.39 -32.80 -15.32
CA ASP A 26 -27.48 -33.40 -14.55
C ASP A 26 -27.29 -33.17 -13.04
N GLN A 27 -26.02 -33.01 -12.63
CA GLN A 27 -25.62 -32.69 -11.26
C GLN A 27 -24.50 -31.65 -11.25
N ILE A 28 -24.57 -30.71 -10.32
CA ILE A 28 -23.54 -29.69 -10.07
C ILE A 28 -23.09 -29.79 -8.61
N ARG A 29 -21.77 -29.88 -8.40
CA ARG A 29 -21.16 -29.80 -7.07
C ARG A 29 -20.42 -28.48 -6.91
N ILE A 30 -20.74 -27.77 -5.84
CA ILE A 30 -20.25 -26.43 -5.57
C ILE A 30 -19.52 -26.46 -4.24
N VAL A 31 -18.24 -26.12 -4.25
CA VAL A 31 -17.48 -25.80 -3.04
C VAL A 31 -17.15 -24.33 -3.10
N THR A 32 -17.58 -23.56 -2.11
CA THR A 32 -17.27 -22.13 -2.03
C THR A 32 -17.12 -21.72 -0.58
N ALA A 33 -16.16 -20.86 -0.28
CA ALA A 33 -16.05 -20.32 1.08
C ALA A 33 -17.29 -19.48 1.42
N PHE A 34 -17.72 -18.64 0.48
CA PHE A 34 -18.83 -17.72 0.68
C PHE A 34 -19.93 -17.88 -0.36
N PHE A 35 -21.19 -17.79 0.09
CA PHE A 35 -22.37 -17.96 -0.76
C PHE A 35 -23.33 -16.79 -0.57
N SER A 36 -23.76 -16.16 -1.66
CA SER A 36 -24.83 -15.16 -1.63
C SER A 36 -25.73 -15.16 -2.87
N ASP A 37 -25.27 -15.75 -3.97
CA ASP A 37 -26.00 -15.77 -5.23
C ASP A 37 -26.94 -16.97 -5.30
N THR A 38 -28.25 -16.73 -5.42
CA THR A 38 -29.24 -17.80 -5.46
C THR A 38 -29.76 -18.10 -6.88
N GLU A 39 -29.56 -17.19 -7.83
CA GLU A 39 -30.21 -17.24 -9.15
C GLU A 39 -29.87 -18.52 -9.92
N PHE A 40 -28.58 -18.85 -9.99
CA PHE A 40 -28.11 -20.04 -10.69
C PHE A 40 -28.63 -21.34 -10.08
N ILE A 41 -28.54 -21.47 -8.76
CA ILE A 41 -28.97 -22.67 -8.05
C ILE A 41 -30.47 -22.86 -8.26
N ILE A 42 -31.28 -21.81 -8.06
CA ILE A 42 -32.73 -21.88 -8.26
C ILE A 42 -33.05 -22.32 -9.70
N ASN A 43 -32.42 -21.69 -10.69
CA ASN A 43 -32.62 -22.07 -12.09
C ASN A 43 -32.23 -23.53 -12.38
N TRP A 44 -31.14 -24.04 -11.81
CA TRP A 44 -30.74 -25.43 -11.98
C TRP A 44 -31.73 -26.42 -11.36
N LEU A 45 -32.21 -26.12 -10.14
CA LEU A 45 -33.20 -26.94 -9.45
C LEU A 45 -34.55 -26.95 -10.18
N ASP A 46 -35.00 -25.80 -10.67
CA ASP A 46 -36.24 -25.68 -11.44
C ASP A 46 -36.16 -26.47 -12.78
N ASN A 47 -34.95 -26.70 -13.29
CA ASN A 47 -34.67 -27.58 -14.44
C ASN A 47 -34.32 -29.02 -14.03
N SER A 48 -34.77 -29.47 -12.85
CA SER A 48 -34.61 -30.84 -12.33
C SER A 48 -33.16 -31.34 -12.18
N LYS A 49 -32.20 -30.42 -12.06
CA LYS A 49 -30.79 -30.78 -11.81
C LYS A 49 -30.57 -30.98 -10.31
N GLN A 50 -29.58 -31.80 -9.96
CA GLN A 50 -29.15 -31.99 -8.57
C GLN A 50 -28.02 -31.02 -8.23
N VAL A 51 -28.05 -30.44 -7.02
CA VAL A 51 -27.01 -29.52 -6.55
C VAL A 51 -26.48 -29.96 -5.18
N ASP A 52 -25.17 -30.17 -5.08
CA ASP A 52 -24.49 -30.31 -3.79
C ASP A 52 -23.74 -29.01 -3.50
N LEU A 53 -24.09 -28.32 -2.41
CA LEU A 53 -23.52 -27.04 -2.01
C LEU A 53 -22.75 -27.19 -0.70
N LEU A 54 -21.44 -27.00 -0.74
CA LEU A 54 -20.57 -26.92 0.43
C LEU A 54 -20.11 -25.48 0.67
N VAL A 55 -20.44 -24.94 1.85
CA VAL A 55 -20.15 -23.56 2.25
C VAL A 55 -19.40 -23.46 3.58
N SER A 56 -18.79 -22.30 3.85
CA SER A 56 -18.39 -21.96 5.22
C SER A 56 -19.56 -21.28 5.92
N LEU A 57 -19.96 -21.77 7.10
CA LEU A 57 -21.07 -21.19 7.88
C LEU A 57 -20.60 -19.96 8.69
N ARG A 58 -20.08 -18.96 7.98
CA ARG A 58 -19.68 -17.65 8.53
C ARG A 58 -19.87 -16.55 7.49
N PRO A 59 -20.00 -15.28 7.91
CA PRO A 59 -20.01 -14.17 6.98
C PRO A 59 -18.71 -14.11 6.14
N PRO A 60 -18.77 -13.67 4.88
CA PRO A 60 -19.93 -13.13 4.17
C PRO A 60 -20.86 -14.17 3.50
N THR A 61 -20.84 -15.46 3.86
CA THR A 61 -21.98 -16.33 3.50
C THR A 61 -23.27 -15.67 4.00
N ASN A 62 -24.26 -15.58 3.13
CA ASN A 62 -25.48 -14.82 3.38
C ASN A 62 -26.57 -15.73 3.95
N TYR A 63 -27.01 -15.42 5.18
CA TYR A 63 -28.10 -16.14 5.84
C TYR A 63 -29.37 -16.21 4.98
N TYR A 64 -29.79 -15.07 4.42
CA TYR A 64 -31.03 -14.99 3.64
C TYR A 64 -30.92 -15.78 2.34
N SER A 65 -29.74 -15.82 1.72
CA SER A 65 -29.50 -16.65 0.53
C SER A 65 -29.60 -18.14 0.87
N LEU A 66 -28.96 -18.61 1.95
CA LEU A 66 -29.09 -20.01 2.41
C LEU A 66 -30.55 -20.36 2.74
N LYS A 67 -31.24 -19.51 3.49
CA LYS A 67 -32.66 -19.68 3.83
C LYS A 67 -33.55 -19.79 2.59
N THR A 68 -33.19 -19.11 1.51
CA THR A 68 -33.94 -19.13 0.25
C THR A 68 -33.80 -20.45 -0.50
N VAL A 69 -32.59 -21.01 -0.57
CA VAL A 69 -32.34 -22.25 -1.34
C VAL A 69 -32.55 -23.53 -0.53
N TYR A 70 -32.36 -23.49 0.79
CA TYR A 70 -32.48 -24.63 1.69
C TYR A 70 -33.77 -25.47 1.53
N PRO A 71 -34.98 -24.87 1.42
CA PRO A 71 -36.21 -25.66 1.34
C PRO A 71 -36.48 -26.27 -0.05
N LYS A 72 -35.63 -26.02 -1.06
CA LYS A 72 -35.87 -26.53 -2.42
C LYS A 72 -35.55 -28.01 -2.53
N ILE A 73 -36.28 -28.72 -3.39
CA ILE A 73 -36.02 -30.12 -3.71
C ILE A 73 -34.84 -30.19 -4.68
N GLY A 74 -33.96 -31.18 -4.51
CA GLY A 74 -32.81 -31.42 -5.40
C GLY A 74 -31.52 -30.72 -4.98
N ILE A 75 -31.48 -30.11 -3.79
CA ILE A 75 -30.26 -29.52 -3.22
C ILE A 75 -29.88 -30.20 -1.90
N ASN A 76 -28.60 -30.52 -1.77
CA ASN A 76 -27.98 -30.88 -0.49
C ASN A 76 -27.04 -29.76 -0.07
N ILE A 77 -27.19 -29.25 1.15
CA ILE A 77 -26.32 -28.19 1.67
C ILE A 77 -25.53 -28.74 2.84
N GLN A 78 -24.22 -28.70 2.72
CA GLN A 78 -23.30 -28.98 3.82
C GLN A 78 -22.48 -27.75 4.16
N PHE A 79 -21.92 -27.73 5.36
CA PHE A 79 -21.00 -26.70 5.78
C PHE A 79 -19.76 -27.26 6.45
N LEU A 80 -18.66 -26.54 6.27
CA LEU A 80 -17.39 -26.75 6.95
C LEU A 80 -17.03 -25.47 7.72
N GLY A 81 -16.09 -25.55 8.66
CA GLY A 81 -15.74 -24.46 9.56
C GLY A 81 -15.08 -23.25 8.90
N VAL A 82 -14.40 -22.45 9.72
CA VAL A 82 -13.74 -21.20 9.29
C VAL A 82 -12.54 -21.43 8.37
N GLU A 83 -12.06 -22.66 8.28
CA GLU A 83 -10.95 -23.11 7.45
C GLU A 83 -11.32 -23.26 5.97
N LEU A 84 -12.60 -23.41 5.63
CA LEU A 84 -12.99 -23.57 4.23
C LEU A 84 -12.74 -22.27 3.44
N HIS A 85 -11.75 -22.36 2.55
CA HIS A 85 -11.37 -21.29 1.64
C HIS A 85 -11.30 -21.73 0.17
N SER A 86 -11.58 -23.00 -0.16
CA SER A 86 -11.64 -23.50 -1.52
C SER A 86 -12.81 -22.91 -2.31
N LYS A 87 -12.63 -22.69 -3.62
CA LYS A 87 -13.71 -22.39 -4.56
C LYS A 87 -13.58 -23.20 -5.83
N PHE A 88 -14.49 -24.13 -6.08
CA PHE A 88 -14.57 -24.84 -7.34
C PHE A 88 -15.98 -25.37 -7.59
N PHE A 89 -16.28 -25.58 -8.88
CA PHE A 89 -17.57 -26.01 -9.40
C PHE A 89 -17.33 -27.20 -10.33
N ILE A 90 -17.91 -28.36 -10.02
CA ILE A 90 -17.78 -29.57 -10.82
C ILE A 90 -19.13 -29.88 -11.46
N PHE A 91 -19.11 -30.16 -12.77
CA PHE A 91 -20.29 -30.44 -13.57
C PHE A 91 -20.27 -31.90 -14.01
N TYR A 92 -21.38 -32.59 -13.78
CA TYR A 92 -21.55 -34.01 -14.05
C TYR A 92 -22.61 -34.25 -15.11
N ARG A 93 -22.38 -35.26 -15.95
CA ARG A 93 -23.37 -35.79 -16.89
C ARG A 93 -23.34 -37.31 -16.83
N ASN A 94 -24.51 -37.94 -16.69
CA ASN A 94 -24.62 -39.40 -16.56
C ASN A 94 -23.64 -39.98 -15.51
N GLY A 95 -23.52 -39.31 -14.35
CA GLY A 95 -22.67 -39.73 -13.24
C GLY A 95 -21.16 -39.48 -13.42
N ASN A 96 -20.69 -38.92 -14.53
CA ASN A 96 -19.27 -38.66 -14.76
C ASN A 96 -18.96 -37.15 -14.79
N PRO A 97 -17.88 -36.67 -14.14
CA PRO A 97 -17.48 -35.28 -14.24
C PRO A 97 -16.97 -34.99 -15.65
N PHE A 98 -17.41 -33.89 -16.26
CA PHE A 98 -16.97 -33.49 -17.61
C PHE A 98 -16.34 -32.10 -17.65
N ALA A 99 -16.52 -31.29 -16.60
CA ALA A 99 -15.88 -29.99 -16.46
C ALA A 99 -15.72 -29.61 -14.99
N CYS A 100 -14.66 -28.88 -14.69
CA CYS A 100 -14.44 -28.23 -13.40
C CYS A 100 -13.98 -26.79 -13.63
N ILE A 101 -14.51 -25.86 -12.84
CA ILE A 101 -14.04 -24.48 -12.76
C ILE A 101 -13.48 -24.26 -11.36
N ILE A 102 -12.24 -23.79 -11.25
CA ILE A 102 -11.58 -23.51 -9.97
C ILE A 102 -10.87 -22.14 -10.03
N GLY A 103 -10.89 -21.40 -8.93
CA GLY A 103 -10.28 -20.06 -8.92
C GLY A 103 -10.56 -19.25 -7.67
N SER A 104 -10.48 -17.93 -7.81
CA SER A 104 -10.69 -16.99 -6.71
C SER A 104 -12.16 -16.67 -6.43
N SER A 105 -13.06 -16.99 -7.37
CA SER A 105 -14.46 -16.58 -7.30
C SER A 105 -15.25 -17.39 -6.28
N ASN A 106 -15.74 -16.73 -5.24
CA ASN A 106 -16.82 -17.29 -4.42
C ASN A 106 -18.15 -17.24 -5.18
N PHE A 107 -19.10 -18.07 -4.77
CA PHE A 107 -20.47 -18.08 -5.29
C PHE A 107 -21.31 -16.93 -4.69
N THR A 108 -20.83 -15.70 -4.88
CA THR A 108 -21.47 -14.47 -4.43
C THR A 108 -21.70 -13.55 -5.63
N THR A 109 -22.66 -12.63 -5.52
CA THR A 109 -22.93 -11.64 -6.57
C THR A 109 -21.67 -10.84 -6.93
N GLY A 110 -20.80 -10.57 -5.94
CA GLY A 110 -19.49 -9.96 -6.16
C GLY A 110 -18.55 -10.85 -6.99
N GLY A 111 -18.34 -12.09 -6.55
CA GLY A 111 -17.44 -13.04 -7.21
C GLY A 111 -17.88 -13.43 -8.63
N LEU A 112 -19.19 -13.46 -8.91
CA LEU A 112 -19.72 -13.84 -10.21
C LEU A 112 -19.84 -12.68 -11.21
N HIS A 113 -19.91 -11.42 -10.74
CA HIS A 113 -20.27 -10.27 -11.62
C HIS A 113 -19.37 -9.04 -11.52
N LYS A 114 -18.79 -8.74 -10.35
CA LYS A 114 -18.19 -7.42 -10.09
C LYS A 114 -16.69 -7.48 -9.83
N ASN A 115 -16.25 -8.47 -9.06
CA ASN A 115 -14.87 -8.57 -8.62
C ASN A 115 -13.93 -8.89 -9.79
N ILE A 116 -12.70 -8.40 -9.70
CA ILE A 116 -11.61 -8.84 -10.57
C ILE A 116 -11.17 -10.22 -10.09
N GLU A 117 -11.75 -11.26 -10.67
CA GLU A 117 -11.47 -12.66 -10.33
C GLU A 117 -10.65 -13.34 -11.43
N THR A 118 -9.94 -14.41 -11.06
CA THR A 118 -9.23 -15.29 -11.98
C THR A 118 -9.65 -16.73 -11.72
N ASN A 119 -10.10 -17.42 -12.77
CA ASN A 119 -10.50 -18.82 -12.71
C ASN A 119 -9.89 -19.60 -13.87
N ALA A 120 -9.80 -20.92 -13.73
CA ALA A 120 -9.38 -21.84 -14.77
C ALA A 120 -10.45 -22.91 -14.98
N ILE A 121 -10.65 -23.31 -16.24
CA ILE A 121 -11.47 -24.49 -16.59
C ILE A 121 -10.57 -25.69 -16.83
N PHE A 122 -10.97 -26.83 -16.27
CA PHE A 122 -10.40 -28.13 -16.51
C PHE A 122 -11.45 -29.07 -17.12
N THR A 123 -11.10 -29.74 -18.21
CA THR A 123 -11.91 -30.79 -18.85
C THR A 123 -11.14 -32.10 -19.02
N ASP A 124 -9.87 -32.14 -18.61
CA ASP A 124 -9.05 -33.34 -18.69
C ASP A 124 -9.42 -34.31 -17.55
N THR A 125 -9.70 -35.55 -17.92
CA THR A 125 -10.16 -36.61 -17.00
C THR A 125 -9.22 -36.80 -15.81
N LYS A 126 -7.90 -36.62 -15.98
CA LYS A 126 -6.95 -36.74 -14.87
C LYS A 126 -7.24 -35.72 -13.77
N TYR A 127 -7.37 -34.44 -14.14
CA TYR A 127 -7.64 -33.37 -13.17
C TYR A 127 -9.06 -33.46 -12.61
N LEU A 128 -10.03 -33.92 -13.41
CA LEU A 128 -11.40 -34.15 -12.95
C LEU A 128 -11.46 -35.24 -11.87
N ASN A 129 -10.70 -36.32 -12.02
CA ASN A 129 -10.62 -37.37 -11.00
C ASN A 129 -9.92 -36.88 -9.71
N GLU A 130 -8.90 -36.03 -9.82
CA GLU A 130 -8.22 -35.45 -8.66
C GLU A 130 -9.14 -34.50 -7.88
N ILE A 131 -9.86 -33.61 -8.56
CA ILE A 131 -10.78 -32.69 -7.90
C ILE A 131 -12.00 -33.39 -7.30
N GLU A 132 -12.47 -34.48 -7.92
CA GLU A 132 -13.54 -35.30 -7.35
C GLU A 132 -13.13 -35.95 -6.03
N LYS A 133 -11.92 -36.50 -5.95
CA LYS A 133 -11.37 -37.02 -4.68
C LYS A 133 -11.28 -35.94 -3.62
N HIS A 134 -10.84 -34.74 -4.00
CA HIS A 134 -10.77 -33.61 -3.09
C HIS A 134 -12.17 -33.19 -2.59
N PHE A 135 -13.17 -33.14 -3.48
CA PHE A 135 -14.56 -32.91 -3.09
C PHE A 135 -15.04 -33.96 -2.09
N ALA A 136 -14.83 -35.24 -2.38
CA ALA A 136 -15.28 -36.33 -1.51
C ALA A 136 -14.68 -36.20 -0.09
N THR A 137 -13.39 -35.90 0.02
CA THR A 137 -12.75 -35.65 1.32
C THR A 137 -13.37 -34.46 2.06
N LEU A 138 -13.60 -33.34 1.38
CA LEU A 138 -14.23 -32.17 2.00
C LEU A 138 -15.67 -32.44 2.43
N TRP A 139 -16.41 -33.18 1.61
CA TRP A 139 -17.81 -33.52 1.84
C TRP A 139 -17.99 -34.53 2.99
N GLU A 140 -17.04 -35.45 3.17
CA GLU A 140 -17.02 -36.39 4.30
C GLU A 140 -16.71 -35.67 5.63
N GLN A 141 -15.89 -34.62 5.59
CA GLN A 141 -15.52 -33.83 6.76
C GLN A 141 -16.57 -32.78 7.14
N SER A 142 -17.53 -32.50 6.26
CA SER A 142 -18.53 -31.47 6.47
C SER A 142 -19.76 -31.97 7.22
N TYR A 143 -20.59 -31.01 7.64
CA TYR A 143 -21.81 -31.26 8.39
C TYR A 143 -23.02 -30.91 7.53
N LEU A 144 -24.03 -31.78 7.51
CA LEU A 144 -25.29 -31.50 6.84
C LEU A 144 -25.99 -30.31 7.51
N LEU A 145 -26.30 -29.27 6.74
CA LEU A 145 -26.97 -28.08 7.25
C LEU A 145 -28.36 -28.45 7.76
N GLN A 146 -28.66 -28.14 9.03
CA GLN A 146 -29.97 -28.31 9.64
C GLN A 146 -30.67 -26.95 9.82
N PRO A 147 -32.02 -26.92 9.92
CA PRO A 147 -32.74 -25.69 10.19
C PRO A 147 -32.31 -25.01 11.50
N THR A 148 -31.89 -25.81 12.49
CA THR A 148 -31.39 -25.35 13.79
C THR A 148 -30.07 -24.59 13.70
N ASP A 149 -29.28 -24.78 12.63
CA ASP A 149 -28.00 -24.09 12.44
C ASP A 149 -28.20 -22.67 11.87
N LEU A 150 -29.33 -22.44 11.18
CA LEU A 150 -29.61 -21.17 10.51
C LEU A 150 -29.91 -20.04 11.51
N GLU A 151 -30.63 -20.33 12.59
CA GLU A 151 -30.99 -19.32 13.60
C GLU A 151 -29.78 -18.68 14.32
N PRO A 152 -28.83 -19.44 14.89
CA PRO A 152 -27.61 -18.84 15.45
C PRO A 152 -26.77 -18.15 14.37
N PHE A 153 -26.74 -18.68 13.14
CA PHE A 153 -26.04 -18.06 12.03
C PHE A 153 -26.62 -16.69 11.65
N LYS A 154 -27.96 -16.52 11.69
CA LYS A 154 -28.63 -15.24 11.45
C LYS A 154 -28.07 -14.13 12.33
N ILE A 155 -27.93 -14.41 13.63
CA ILE A 155 -27.44 -13.44 14.62
C ILE A 155 -26.02 -12.98 14.26
N VAL A 156 -25.16 -13.93 13.89
CA VAL A 156 -23.78 -13.63 13.46
C VAL A 156 -23.77 -12.79 12.18
N PHE A 157 -24.61 -13.14 11.20
CA PHE A 157 -24.70 -12.44 9.92
C PHE A 157 -25.23 -11.01 10.06
N ASP A 158 -26.33 -10.78 10.78
CA ASP A 158 -26.90 -9.45 11.00
C ASP A 158 -25.90 -8.52 11.71
N ASN A 159 -25.14 -9.05 12.68
CA ASN A 159 -24.08 -8.31 13.35
C ASN A 159 -22.91 -7.97 12.42
N PHE A 160 -22.56 -8.86 11.50
CA PHE A 160 -21.56 -8.60 10.47
C PHE A 160 -22.01 -7.48 9.54
N GLN A 161 -23.26 -7.47 9.07
CA GLN A 161 -23.76 -6.42 8.16
C GLN A 161 -23.63 -5.02 8.78
N LYS A 162 -24.05 -4.86 10.04
CA LYS A 162 -23.92 -3.59 10.77
C LYS A 162 -22.46 -3.10 10.87
N ARG A 163 -21.50 -4.02 11.02
CA ARG A 163 -20.07 -3.69 11.07
C ARG A 163 -19.52 -3.37 9.69
N ALA A 164 -19.93 -4.11 8.67
CA ALA A 164 -19.48 -3.96 7.30
C ALA A 164 -19.81 -2.57 6.74
N GLU A 165 -21.02 -2.06 7.00
CA GLU A 165 -21.43 -0.70 6.56
C GLU A 165 -20.50 0.39 7.12
N LYS A 166 -20.13 0.28 8.40
CA LYS A 166 -19.19 1.23 9.03
C LYS A 166 -17.81 1.14 8.37
N THR A 167 -17.29 -0.06 8.18
CA THR A 167 -15.98 -0.30 7.56
C THR A 167 -15.95 0.18 6.11
N GLU A 168 -17.01 -0.02 5.34
CA GLU A 168 -17.12 0.44 3.95
C GLU A 168 -17.05 1.97 3.85
N LYS A 169 -17.70 2.67 4.79
CA LYS A 169 -17.61 4.13 4.89
C LYS A 169 -16.19 4.61 5.19
N GLU A 170 -15.52 4.01 6.18
CA GLU A 170 -14.13 4.33 6.54
C GLU A 170 -13.17 4.09 5.37
N GLN A 171 -13.34 2.96 4.65
CA GLN A 171 -12.53 2.64 3.47
C GLN A 171 -12.79 3.62 2.31
N SER A 172 -14.03 3.99 2.07
CA SER A 172 -14.40 4.96 1.03
C SER A 172 -13.81 6.35 1.32
N GLU A 173 -13.82 6.79 2.58
CA GLU A 173 -13.20 8.04 3.02
C GLU A 173 -11.67 8.00 2.84
N LEU A 174 -11.03 6.89 3.21
CA LEU A 174 -9.59 6.68 3.00
C LEU A 174 -9.24 6.68 1.51
N GLN A 175 -9.99 5.95 0.69
CA GLN A 175 -9.78 5.88 -0.75
C GLN A 175 -9.92 7.26 -1.39
N LYS A 176 -10.96 8.02 -1.02
CA LYS A 176 -11.14 9.40 -1.48
C LYS A 176 -9.94 10.26 -1.07
N LYS A 177 -9.50 10.18 0.17
CA LYS A 177 -8.34 10.95 0.68
C LYS A 177 -7.04 10.62 -0.07
N ILE A 178 -6.80 9.36 -0.37
CA ILE A 178 -5.58 8.91 -1.05
C ILE A 178 -5.62 9.21 -2.55
N LEU A 179 -6.77 9.07 -3.21
CA LEU A 179 -6.88 9.16 -4.68
C LEU A 179 -7.18 10.57 -5.20
N THR A 180 -7.83 11.43 -4.40
CA THR A 180 -8.18 12.79 -4.85
C THR A 180 -6.91 13.54 -5.26
N GLY A 181 -6.86 14.06 -6.48
CA GLY A 181 -5.73 14.85 -6.97
C GLY A 181 -4.50 14.04 -7.40
N ARG A 182 -4.55 12.70 -7.42
CA ARG A 182 -3.47 11.88 -8.01
C ARG A 182 -3.60 11.75 -9.52
N ILE A 183 -2.50 11.96 -10.23
CA ILE A 183 -2.43 11.69 -11.68
C ILE A 183 -2.50 10.17 -11.96
N THR A 184 -3.37 9.77 -12.88
CA THR A 184 -3.49 8.35 -13.30
C THR A 184 -2.24 7.87 -14.05
N ARG A 185 -1.88 6.60 -13.87
CA ARG A 185 -0.63 6.01 -14.40
C ARG A 185 -0.46 6.16 -15.92
N GLN A 186 -1.55 6.26 -16.68
CA GLN A 186 -1.55 6.47 -18.13
C GLN A 186 -1.05 7.87 -18.57
N LYS A 187 -1.02 8.85 -17.67
CA LYS A 187 -0.50 10.21 -17.93
C LYS A 187 0.85 10.49 -17.24
N LYS A 188 1.48 9.50 -16.62
CA LYS A 188 2.74 9.71 -15.87
C LYS A 188 3.91 9.88 -16.83
N SER A 189 4.62 11.00 -16.69
CA SER A 189 5.92 11.22 -17.29
C SER A 189 6.94 10.21 -16.73
N LYS A 190 7.97 9.89 -17.51
CA LYS A 190 9.08 9.03 -17.05
C LYS A 190 9.85 9.76 -15.95
N VAL A 191 9.57 9.40 -14.70
CA VAL A 191 10.25 9.96 -13.52
C VAL A 191 11.76 9.69 -13.60
N GLY A 192 12.55 10.74 -13.44
CA GLY A 192 14.01 10.71 -13.50
C GLY A 192 14.64 9.92 -12.34
N LYS A 193 15.89 9.47 -12.54
CA LYS A 193 16.60 8.62 -11.55
C LYS A 193 16.70 9.27 -10.18
N GLU A 194 17.11 10.53 -10.10
CA GLU A 194 17.33 11.24 -8.82
C GLU A 194 16.06 11.31 -7.96
N ALA A 195 14.90 11.50 -8.60
CA ALA A 195 13.60 11.53 -7.94
C ALA A 195 13.21 10.16 -7.38
N LYS A 196 13.41 9.08 -8.15
CA LYS A 196 13.16 7.69 -7.68
C LYS A 196 14.05 7.34 -6.48
N GLN A 197 15.30 7.80 -6.50
CA GLN A 197 16.24 7.54 -5.43
C GLN A 197 15.78 8.14 -4.09
N TYR A 198 14.97 9.21 -4.09
CA TYR A 198 14.46 9.77 -2.85
C TYR A 198 13.55 8.78 -2.12
N TYR A 199 12.69 8.08 -2.85
CA TYR A 199 11.81 7.07 -2.26
C TYR A 199 12.59 5.87 -1.71
N SER A 200 13.61 5.39 -2.45
CA SER A 200 14.49 4.32 -1.94
C SER A 200 15.33 4.78 -0.74
N PHE A 201 15.83 6.02 -0.73
CA PHE A 201 16.47 6.62 0.44
C PHE A 201 15.52 6.69 1.63
N TRP A 202 14.28 7.14 1.42
CA TRP A 202 13.30 7.26 2.49
C TRP A 202 13.04 5.92 3.17
N ARG A 203 12.81 4.84 2.42
CA ARG A 203 12.64 3.49 2.98
C ARG A 203 13.83 3.07 3.86
N VAL A 204 15.05 3.33 3.41
CA VAL A 204 16.26 3.00 4.18
C VAL A 204 16.38 3.82 5.46
N VAL A 205 16.03 5.11 5.41
CA VAL A 205 16.04 5.97 6.61
C VAL A 205 14.92 5.59 7.57
N ASP A 206 13.79 5.07 7.09
CA ASP A 206 12.74 4.51 7.94
C ASP A 206 13.22 3.32 8.76
N ASP A 207 13.95 2.39 8.15
CA ASP A 207 14.57 1.28 8.89
C ASP A 207 15.48 1.82 10.01
N VAL A 208 16.26 2.86 9.75
CA VAL A 208 17.13 3.49 10.76
C VAL A 208 16.29 4.16 11.85
N LYS A 209 15.24 4.88 11.46
CA LYS A 209 14.29 5.51 12.38
C LYS A 209 13.69 4.50 13.33
N GLU A 210 13.22 3.35 12.85
CA GLU A 210 12.71 2.28 13.70
C GLU A 210 13.76 1.79 14.72
N MET A 211 15.03 1.69 14.32
CA MET A 211 16.11 1.24 15.20
C MET A 211 16.46 2.25 16.31
N VAL A 212 16.27 3.56 16.08
CA VAL A 212 16.76 4.62 16.98
C VAL A 212 15.65 5.45 17.62
N ASN A 213 14.38 5.20 17.29
CA ASN A 213 13.25 6.04 17.69
C ASN A 213 13.19 6.28 19.20
N ASP A 214 13.29 5.22 20.01
CA ASP A 214 13.18 5.31 21.47
C ASP A 214 14.37 6.06 22.07
N ILE A 215 15.57 5.83 21.52
CA ILE A 215 16.79 6.56 21.92
C ILE A 215 16.62 8.04 21.58
N SER A 216 16.19 8.37 20.36
CA SER A 216 15.98 9.76 19.95
C SER A 216 14.92 10.45 20.81
N ALA A 217 13.79 9.79 21.10
CA ALA A 217 12.72 10.35 21.92
C ALA A 217 13.20 10.67 23.34
N LYS A 218 14.04 9.80 23.92
CA LYS A 218 14.65 10.01 25.23
C LYS A 218 15.74 11.09 25.23
N GLU A 219 16.62 11.06 24.24
CA GLU A 219 17.80 11.93 24.19
C GLU A 219 17.47 13.35 23.70
N TYR A 220 16.48 13.47 22.81
CA TYR A 220 16.01 14.71 22.17
C TYR A 220 14.48 14.82 22.22
N PRO A 221 13.88 15.04 23.40
CA PRO A 221 12.45 15.20 23.51
C PRO A 221 11.96 16.39 22.67
N ASN A 222 10.83 16.22 21.98
CA ASN A 222 10.21 17.21 21.08
C ASN A 222 11.05 17.57 19.84
N VAL A 223 12.05 16.77 19.50
CA VAL A 223 12.76 16.85 18.21
C VAL A 223 12.28 15.71 17.32
N PRO A 224 11.79 16.01 16.10
CA PRO A 224 11.46 14.99 15.12
C PRO A 224 12.64 14.07 14.84
N VAL A 225 12.41 12.75 14.82
CA VAL A 225 13.48 11.76 14.71
C VAL A 225 14.27 11.87 13.39
N TYR A 226 13.65 12.31 12.29
CA TYR A 226 14.43 12.53 11.05
C TYR A 226 15.40 13.71 11.16
N ILE A 227 15.16 14.69 12.04
CA ILE A 227 16.11 15.79 12.30
C ILE A 227 17.32 15.26 13.06
N SER A 228 17.09 14.47 14.11
CA SER A 228 18.19 13.85 14.86
C SER A 228 18.98 12.87 13.99
N ILE A 229 18.31 12.16 13.08
CA ILE A 229 18.97 11.30 12.09
C ILE A 229 19.78 12.10 11.06
N ASP A 230 19.28 13.24 10.55
CA ASP A 230 20.05 14.06 9.60
C ASP A 230 21.36 14.56 10.21
N HIS A 231 21.33 14.95 11.49
CA HIS A 231 22.56 15.35 12.19
C HIS A 231 23.43 14.14 12.60
N PHE A 232 22.84 12.97 12.86
CA PHE A 232 23.60 11.73 12.99
C PHE A 232 24.43 11.42 11.75
N TRP A 233 23.92 11.68 10.53
CA TRP A 233 24.72 11.56 9.30
C TRP A 233 25.94 12.46 9.28
N HIS A 234 25.83 13.65 9.89
CA HIS A 234 26.98 14.52 10.04
C HIS A 234 28.05 13.87 10.91
N TRP A 235 27.67 13.38 12.10
CA TRP A 235 28.59 12.68 13.01
C TRP A 235 29.24 11.46 12.38
N VAL A 236 28.46 10.63 11.68
CA VAL A 236 28.99 9.44 10.97
C VAL A 236 30.11 9.85 10.01
N MET A 237 29.92 10.93 9.26
CA MET A 237 30.88 11.38 8.25
C MET A 237 32.09 12.12 8.84
N THR A 238 31.92 12.89 9.92
CA THR A 238 32.99 13.78 10.43
C THR A 238 33.75 13.24 11.63
N VAL A 239 33.18 12.28 12.35
CA VAL A 239 33.75 11.66 13.55
C VAL A 239 33.98 10.18 13.26
N TRP A 240 32.92 9.37 13.17
CA TRP A 240 33.01 7.91 13.09
C TRP A 240 33.85 7.42 11.91
N ASN A 241 33.67 8.01 10.72
CA ASN A 241 34.43 7.62 9.52
C ASN A 241 35.94 7.90 9.65
N LYS A 242 36.34 8.95 10.37
CA LYS A 242 37.76 9.30 10.55
C LYS A 242 38.48 8.33 11.49
N GLU A 243 37.73 7.60 12.32
CA GLU A 243 38.25 6.61 13.24
C GLU A 243 38.48 5.23 12.58
N ASN A 244 38.27 5.11 11.25
CA ASN A 244 38.48 3.89 10.46
C ASN A 244 37.78 2.64 11.04
N ARG A 245 36.61 2.83 11.65
CA ARG A 245 35.83 1.75 12.26
C ARG A 245 35.25 0.81 11.18
N PRO A 246 35.09 -0.50 11.48
CA PRO A 246 34.57 -1.46 10.52
C PRO A 246 33.12 -1.15 10.14
N LYS A 247 32.83 -1.25 8.84
CA LYS A 247 31.49 -1.06 8.27
C LYS A 247 30.51 -2.14 8.77
N PRO A 248 29.34 -1.76 9.32
CA PRO A 248 28.33 -2.73 9.74
C PRO A 248 27.81 -3.58 8.56
N THR A 249 27.74 -4.90 8.77
CA THR A 249 27.10 -5.83 7.83
C THR A 249 25.57 -5.75 7.95
N SER A 250 24.82 -6.30 6.98
CA SER A 250 23.35 -6.33 7.05
C SER A 250 22.81 -7.00 8.32
N SER A 251 23.45 -8.10 8.77
CA SER A 251 23.03 -8.83 9.97
C SER A 251 23.35 -8.09 11.27
N TYR A 252 24.39 -7.24 11.28
CA TYR A 252 24.84 -6.54 12.47
C TYR A 252 24.22 -5.14 12.64
N ARG A 253 23.66 -4.54 11.58
CA ARG A 253 23.11 -3.18 11.61
C ARG A 253 22.09 -2.94 12.71
N LYS A 254 21.17 -3.88 12.93
CA LYS A 254 20.11 -3.76 13.95
C LYS A 254 20.65 -3.60 15.37
N SER A 255 21.84 -4.12 15.66
CA SER A 255 22.48 -3.98 16.98
C SER A 255 23.57 -2.90 17.03
N ALA A 256 24.22 -2.60 15.89
CA ALA A 256 25.22 -1.54 15.79
C ALA A 256 24.62 -0.13 15.78
N ILE A 257 23.63 0.13 14.92
CA ILE A 257 23.11 1.47 14.68
C ILE A 257 22.59 2.13 15.97
N PRO A 258 21.82 1.44 16.85
CA PRO A 258 21.40 2.03 18.12
C PRO A 258 22.57 2.47 19.01
N LYS A 259 23.67 1.69 19.04
CA LYS A 259 24.87 2.02 19.83
C LYS A 259 25.57 3.25 19.27
N LEU A 260 25.79 3.27 17.95
CA LEU A 260 26.39 4.41 17.26
C LEU A 260 25.54 5.68 17.42
N PHE A 261 24.22 5.56 17.34
CA PHE A 261 23.31 6.67 17.55
C PHE A 261 23.40 7.20 18.99
N LYS A 262 23.54 6.31 19.99
CA LYS A 262 23.75 6.73 21.38
C LYS A 262 25.09 7.47 21.57
N GLU A 263 26.18 6.98 20.98
CA GLU A 263 27.47 7.69 20.97
C GLU A 263 27.35 9.09 20.35
N TYR A 264 26.62 9.18 19.23
CA TYR A 264 26.30 10.45 18.60
C TYR A 264 25.54 11.39 19.54
N CYS A 265 24.52 10.91 20.26
CA CYS A 265 23.75 11.74 21.19
C CYS A 265 24.65 12.40 22.24
N ASP A 266 25.61 11.65 22.77
CA ASP A 266 26.54 12.13 23.79
C ASP A 266 27.54 13.13 23.18
N TRP A 267 27.99 12.88 21.93
CA TRP A 267 28.85 13.80 21.18
C TRP A 267 28.16 15.12 20.85
N ASP A 268 26.93 15.09 20.35
CA ASP A 268 26.21 16.31 19.95
C ASP A 268 25.87 17.18 21.18
N LYS A 269 25.50 16.56 22.31
CA LYS A 269 25.26 17.30 23.56
C LYS A 269 26.51 17.97 24.13
N SER A 270 27.69 17.40 23.88
CA SER A 270 28.97 18.04 24.23
C SER A 270 29.45 19.05 23.20
N ASN A 271 28.84 19.11 22.01
CA ASN A 271 29.22 19.98 20.89
C ASN A 271 28.07 20.89 20.42
N ASN A 272 27.62 21.80 21.29
CA ASN A 272 26.61 22.85 21.03
C ASN A 272 25.18 22.37 20.76
N ASN A 273 24.90 21.06 20.80
CA ASN A 273 23.56 20.48 20.65
C ASN A 273 22.88 20.97 19.36
N PHE A 274 23.57 20.79 18.23
CA PHE A 274 23.16 21.34 16.93
C PHE A 274 21.84 20.71 16.45
N THR A 275 21.55 19.48 16.88
CA THR A 275 20.27 18.81 16.66
C THR A 275 19.07 19.64 17.11
N LYS A 276 19.14 20.26 18.30
CA LYS A 276 18.08 21.16 18.78
C LYS A 276 17.98 22.43 17.93
N GLN A 277 19.10 22.97 17.48
CA GLN A 277 19.13 24.15 16.60
C GLN A 277 18.47 23.85 15.26
N MET A 278 18.76 22.69 14.66
CA MET A 278 18.09 22.22 13.44
C MET A 278 16.59 22.07 13.64
N ALA A 279 16.14 21.52 14.78
CA ALA A 279 14.71 21.40 15.09
C ALA A 279 14.02 22.77 15.19
N ILE A 280 14.70 23.77 15.77
CA ILE A 280 14.22 25.16 15.82
C ILE A 280 14.11 25.72 14.40
N THR A 281 15.16 25.61 13.59
CA THR A 281 15.16 26.10 12.19
C THR A 281 14.06 25.45 11.37
N SER A 282 13.90 24.13 11.46
CA SER A 282 12.81 23.40 10.82
C SER A 282 11.45 23.99 11.20
N ARG A 283 11.20 24.22 12.49
CA ARG A 283 9.92 24.73 12.99
C ARG A 283 9.66 26.19 12.64
N THR A 284 10.63 27.07 12.88
CA THR A 284 10.42 28.53 12.85
C THR A 284 10.64 29.14 11.48
N LEU A 285 11.48 28.53 10.65
CA LEU A 285 11.76 28.97 9.28
C LEU A 285 10.98 28.13 8.28
N PHE A 286 11.31 26.85 8.13
CA PHE A 286 10.76 26.02 7.05
C PHE A 286 9.27 25.73 7.23
N ALA A 287 8.89 25.02 8.30
CA ALA A 287 7.52 24.61 8.54
C ALA A 287 6.57 25.81 8.69
N LYS A 288 7.01 26.89 9.35
CA LYS A 288 6.21 28.11 9.52
C LYS A 288 5.97 28.82 8.20
N LEU A 289 7.04 29.19 7.47
CA LEU A 289 6.93 30.03 6.27
C LEU A 289 6.35 29.26 5.09
N LEU A 290 6.63 27.96 5.00
CA LEU A 290 6.15 27.12 3.90
C LEU A 290 4.87 26.36 4.23
N SER A 291 4.24 26.56 5.39
CA SER A 291 2.92 25.98 5.72
C SER A 291 1.87 26.31 4.65
N GLU A 292 0.86 25.44 4.46
CA GLU A 292 -0.22 25.63 3.48
C GLU A 292 -0.87 27.03 3.57
N ASN A 293 -0.98 27.58 4.78
CA ASN A 293 -1.60 28.89 5.02
C ASN A 293 -0.68 30.09 4.74
N ASN A 294 0.64 29.90 4.72
CA ASN A 294 1.62 30.98 4.59
C ASN A 294 2.37 30.94 3.25
N ILE A 295 2.46 29.80 2.58
CA ILE A 295 3.25 29.64 1.36
C ILE A 295 2.82 30.61 0.26
N ASP A 296 1.53 30.90 0.13
CA ASP A 296 1.02 31.87 -0.86
C ASP A 296 1.36 33.33 -0.52
N LYS A 297 1.83 33.60 0.70
CA LYS A 297 2.21 34.92 1.22
C LYS A 297 3.72 35.13 1.29
N LEU A 298 4.52 34.10 0.99
CA LEU A 298 5.98 34.11 1.10
C LEU A 298 6.61 35.31 0.39
N SER A 299 7.33 36.16 1.10
CA SER A 299 8.05 37.30 0.53
C SER A 299 9.37 36.89 -0.14
N GLU A 300 9.95 37.79 -0.91
CA GLU A 300 11.26 37.59 -1.55
C GLU A 300 12.39 37.39 -0.51
N ASP A 301 12.41 38.18 0.56
CA ASP A 301 13.39 38.05 1.64
C ASP A 301 13.25 36.69 2.36
N GLU A 302 12.02 36.26 2.62
CA GLU A 302 11.75 34.95 3.19
C GLU A 302 12.17 33.80 2.26
N ALA A 303 11.96 33.94 0.95
CA ALA A 303 12.44 32.98 -0.04
C ALA A 303 13.98 32.89 -0.08
N GLN A 304 14.69 34.02 0.04
CA GLN A 304 16.15 34.05 0.16
C GLN A 304 16.63 33.36 1.45
N LYS A 305 15.95 33.63 2.57
CA LYS A 305 16.24 32.97 3.86
C LYS A 305 16.04 31.47 3.79
N ILE A 306 14.96 30.99 3.16
CA ILE A 306 14.72 29.55 2.97
C ILE A 306 15.85 28.93 2.15
N TYR A 307 16.19 29.54 1.00
CA TYR A 307 17.24 29.03 0.13
C TYR A 307 18.60 28.96 0.85
N SER A 308 19.00 30.04 1.52
CA SER A 308 20.31 30.15 2.19
C SER A 308 20.47 29.20 3.38
N ASN A 309 19.37 28.74 3.98
CA ASN A 309 19.37 27.80 5.10
C ASN A 309 19.28 26.32 4.67
N LEU A 310 19.16 26.02 3.38
CA LEU A 310 19.35 24.66 2.89
C LEU A 310 20.82 24.24 3.02
N HIS A 311 21.07 22.96 3.29
CA HIS A 311 22.44 22.41 3.34
C HIS A 311 23.13 22.62 1.99
N SER A 312 22.40 22.44 0.89
CA SER A 312 22.87 22.69 -0.47
C SER A 312 22.99 24.18 -0.85
N GLY A 313 22.27 25.07 -0.16
CA GLY A 313 22.22 26.50 -0.46
C GLY A 313 23.30 27.32 0.24
N ALA A 314 23.59 27.01 1.51
CA ALA A 314 24.43 27.85 2.38
C ALA A 314 25.81 28.19 1.80
N MET A 315 26.53 27.21 1.25
CA MET A 315 27.86 27.45 0.67
C MET A 315 27.78 28.26 -0.64
N ARG A 316 26.75 28.03 -1.46
CA ARG A 316 26.56 28.76 -2.71
C ARG A 316 26.19 30.22 -2.44
N THR A 317 25.37 30.48 -1.42
CA THR A 317 25.06 31.83 -0.96
C THR A 317 26.33 32.56 -0.53
N ARG A 318 27.15 31.96 0.34
CA ARG A 318 28.40 32.58 0.82
C ARG A 318 29.39 32.89 -0.30
N ARG A 319 29.46 32.06 -1.35
CA ARG A 319 30.43 32.23 -2.44
C ARG A 319 29.93 33.05 -3.63
N PHE A 320 28.63 32.97 -3.92
CA PHE A 320 28.07 33.45 -5.19
C PHE A 320 26.80 34.30 -5.02
N GLY A 321 26.33 34.54 -3.80
CA GLY A 321 25.05 35.25 -3.56
C GLY A 321 23.86 34.55 -4.22
N SER A 322 23.89 33.22 -4.29
CA SER A 322 22.91 32.44 -5.07
C SER A 322 21.47 32.50 -4.54
N ASP A 323 21.28 32.92 -3.30
CA ASP A 323 19.98 33.26 -2.71
C ASP A 323 19.35 34.48 -3.40
N LYS A 324 20.14 35.54 -3.63
CA LYS A 324 19.68 36.71 -4.39
C LYS A 324 19.36 36.33 -5.83
N LEU A 325 20.23 35.56 -6.47
CA LEU A 325 20.00 35.04 -7.83
C LEU A 325 18.76 34.13 -7.89
N PHE A 326 18.53 33.30 -6.87
CA PHE A 326 17.34 32.44 -6.80
C PHE A 326 16.05 33.26 -6.87
N VAL A 327 15.97 34.41 -6.21
CA VAL A 327 14.79 35.26 -6.29
C VAL A 327 14.78 36.13 -7.55
N GLN A 328 15.94 36.60 -8.03
CA GLN A 328 16.01 37.41 -9.25
C GLN A 328 15.63 36.60 -10.51
N GLU A 329 16.10 35.36 -10.59
CA GLU A 329 15.87 34.47 -11.73
C GLU A 329 14.51 33.74 -11.65
N ASN A 330 13.80 33.82 -10.51
CA ASN A 330 12.48 33.22 -10.34
C ASN A 330 11.52 34.24 -9.72
N HIS A 331 10.45 34.60 -10.44
CA HIS A 331 9.40 35.42 -9.85
C HIS A 331 8.82 34.77 -8.59
N ILE A 332 8.54 35.56 -7.55
CA ILE A 332 8.02 35.05 -6.26
C ILE A 332 6.75 34.20 -6.44
N LYS A 333 5.88 34.55 -7.40
CA LYS A 333 4.70 33.74 -7.75
C LYS A 333 5.06 32.33 -8.20
N SER A 334 6.09 32.17 -9.01
CA SER A 334 6.60 30.87 -9.45
C SER A 334 7.19 30.08 -8.29
N ILE A 335 7.99 30.72 -7.43
CA ILE A 335 8.53 30.07 -6.22
C ILE A 335 7.40 29.51 -5.35
N ARG A 336 6.37 30.32 -5.08
CA ARG A 336 5.21 29.90 -4.28
C ARG A 336 4.49 28.71 -4.92
N ALA A 337 4.17 28.80 -6.21
CA ALA A 337 3.46 27.75 -6.95
C ALA A 337 4.26 26.43 -6.95
N SER A 338 5.55 26.49 -7.26
CA SER A 338 6.45 25.33 -7.28
C SER A 338 6.61 24.68 -5.91
N LEU A 339 6.91 25.46 -4.87
CA LEU A 339 7.08 24.92 -3.52
C LEU A 339 5.75 24.36 -2.97
N LYS A 340 4.62 25.01 -3.27
CA LYS A 340 3.30 24.51 -2.88
C LYS A 340 2.98 23.18 -3.56
N TYR A 341 3.27 23.07 -4.86
CA TYR A 341 3.15 21.80 -5.59
C TYR A 341 4.06 20.72 -4.98
N LEU A 342 5.33 21.04 -4.72
CA LEU A 342 6.29 20.11 -4.13
C LEU A 342 5.83 19.60 -2.78
N LEU A 343 5.25 20.43 -1.92
CA LEU A 343 4.98 20.09 -0.52
C LEU A 343 3.59 19.48 -0.33
N TYR A 344 2.58 19.98 -1.06
CA TYR A 344 1.17 19.77 -0.74
C TYR A 344 0.34 19.13 -1.86
N SER A 345 0.89 18.89 -3.04
CA SER A 345 0.16 18.10 -4.02
C SER A 345 0.05 16.63 -3.59
N ASN A 346 -1.03 15.98 -4.01
CA ASN A 346 -1.30 14.57 -3.75
C ASN A 346 -0.58 13.61 -4.71
N ASP A 347 0.20 14.15 -5.66
CA ASP A 347 1.06 13.37 -6.54
C ASP A 347 2.11 12.57 -5.74
N GLU A 348 2.63 11.52 -6.38
CA GLU A 348 3.72 10.72 -5.81
C GLU A 348 4.96 11.57 -5.56
N ILE A 349 5.65 11.34 -4.44
CA ILE A 349 6.76 12.17 -4.00
C ILE A 349 7.88 12.29 -5.04
N ASP A 350 8.16 11.20 -5.76
CA ASP A 350 9.14 11.16 -6.83
C ASP A 350 8.66 11.96 -8.07
N LEU A 351 7.38 11.90 -8.41
CA LEU A 351 6.81 12.76 -9.45
C LEU A 351 6.90 14.25 -9.07
N ARG A 352 6.59 14.59 -7.80
CA ARG A 352 6.70 15.97 -7.30
C ARG A 352 8.14 16.49 -7.42
N ILE A 353 9.12 15.70 -6.99
CA ILE A 353 10.55 16.02 -7.09
C ILE A 353 10.97 16.14 -8.56
N HIS A 354 10.55 15.19 -9.40
CA HIS A 354 10.88 15.19 -10.83
C HIS A 354 10.39 16.45 -11.52
N ASN A 355 9.12 16.81 -11.32
CA ASN A 355 8.52 18.00 -11.91
C ASN A 355 9.25 19.27 -11.47
N LEU A 356 9.64 19.40 -10.19
CA LEU A 356 10.43 20.54 -9.74
C LEU A 356 11.83 20.61 -10.38
N CYS A 357 12.37 19.48 -10.81
CA CYS A 357 13.70 19.43 -11.43
C CYS A 357 13.66 19.70 -12.94
N VAL A 358 12.61 19.27 -13.64
CA VAL A 358 12.59 19.25 -15.12
C VAL A 358 11.36 19.85 -15.78
N ASN A 359 10.21 19.92 -15.12
CA ASN A 359 8.98 20.45 -15.73
C ASN A 359 9.06 21.98 -15.76
N PRO A 360 9.02 22.63 -16.94
CA PRO A 360 9.10 24.09 -17.06
C PRO A 360 8.09 24.86 -16.21
N ASP A 361 6.91 24.29 -15.94
CA ASP A 361 5.85 24.92 -15.14
C ASP A 361 6.22 25.03 -13.65
N TYR A 362 7.12 24.17 -13.18
CA TYR A 362 7.48 24.03 -11.77
C TYR A 362 8.98 24.23 -11.50
N LYS A 363 9.82 24.16 -12.52
CA LYS A 363 11.26 24.24 -12.39
C LYS A 363 11.69 25.62 -11.92
N LEU A 364 12.55 25.65 -10.90
CA LEU A 364 13.11 26.87 -10.37
C LEU A 364 14.62 26.96 -10.68
N SER A 365 15.06 28.09 -11.22
CA SER A 365 16.47 28.42 -11.42
C SER A 365 17.21 28.44 -10.09
N GLN A 366 18.50 28.09 -10.06
CA GLN A 366 19.31 27.91 -8.84
C GLN A 366 18.86 26.79 -7.86
N PHE A 367 17.65 26.24 -8.01
CA PHE A 367 17.07 25.27 -7.08
C PHE A 367 17.06 23.86 -7.68
N LYS A 368 18.16 23.13 -7.46
CA LYS A 368 18.37 21.80 -8.05
C LYS A 368 17.77 20.67 -7.18
N SER A 369 17.99 19.43 -7.61
CA SER A 369 17.47 18.23 -6.96
C SER A 369 17.86 18.08 -5.50
N SER A 370 19.07 18.48 -5.09
CA SER A 370 19.47 18.46 -3.67
C SER A 370 18.58 19.37 -2.80
N GLY A 371 18.40 20.64 -3.18
CA GLY A 371 17.52 21.55 -2.45
C GLY A 371 16.05 21.11 -2.47
N THR A 372 15.60 20.57 -3.60
CA THR A 372 14.26 19.99 -3.77
C THR A 372 13.99 18.83 -2.80
N GLN A 373 14.99 17.98 -2.55
CA GLN A 373 14.84 16.82 -1.67
C GLN A 373 15.02 17.17 -0.19
N GLU A 374 15.90 18.12 0.12
CA GLU A 374 16.11 18.62 1.48
C GLU A 374 14.85 19.30 2.04
N ILE A 375 14.23 20.18 1.25
CA ILE A 375 13.14 21.05 1.72
C ILE A 375 11.91 20.24 2.17
N ILE A 376 11.67 19.07 1.58
CA ILE A 376 10.57 18.16 1.97
C ILE A 376 10.73 17.74 3.43
N GLY A 377 11.93 17.29 3.81
CA GLY A 377 12.24 16.88 5.18
C GLY A 377 12.32 18.06 6.15
N TRP A 378 12.78 19.23 5.70
CA TRP A 378 12.82 20.42 6.54
C TRP A 378 11.44 20.96 6.92
N VAL A 379 10.47 20.89 6.01
CA VAL A 379 9.10 21.39 6.23
C VAL A 379 8.25 20.39 7.02
N SER A 380 8.46 19.09 6.81
CA SER A 380 7.66 18.03 7.46
C SER A 380 8.57 16.92 8.02
N PRO A 381 9.42 17.24 9.01
CA PRO A 381 10.43 16.34 9.56
C PRO A 381 9.87 15.18 10.37
N ASP A 382 8.57 15.13 10.63
CA ASP A 382 7.90 13.97 11.22
C ASP A 382 7.48 12.94 10.16
N LYS A 383 7.34 13.38 8.90
CA LYS A 383 6.84 12.59 7.78
C LYS A 383 7.92 12.17 6.80
N TYR A 384 8.92 13.02 6.57
CA TYR A 384 9.91 12.81 5.53
C TYR A 384 11.33 13.08 6.03
N PRO A 385 12.33 12.31 5.57
CA PRO A 385 13.72 12.57 5.90
C PRO A 385 14.31 13.70 5.05
N ILE A 386 15.26 14.42 5.62
CA ILE A 386 16.12 15.35 4.88
C ILE A 386 17.13 14.52 4.09
N ARG A 387 17.17 14.68 2.77
CA ARG A 387 18.13 13.98 1.92
C ARG A 387 19.13 14.96 1.32
N ASN A 388 20.41 14.70 1.56
CA ASN A 388 21.53 15.42 0.97
C ASN A 388 22.66 14.42 0.66
N LYS A 389 23.72 14.87 -0.04
CA LYS A 389 24.86 14.01 -0.40
C LYS A 389 25.51 13.33 0.82
N LYS A 390 25.56 14.04 1.96
CA LYS A 390 26.17 13.52 3.20
C LYS A 390 25.35 12.37 3.79
N ALA A 391 24.02 12.46 3.71
CA ALA A 391 23.13 11.36 4.10
C ALA A 391 23.35 10.12 3.23
N ASP A 392 23.43 10.29 1.90
CA ASP A 392 23.69 9.19 0.97
C ASP A 392 25.04 8.49 1.26
N ASP A 393 26.08 9.28 1.57
CA ASP A 393 27.42 8.75 1.85
C ASP A 393 27.50 8.11 3.25
N ALA A 394 26.84 8.68 4.27
CA ALA A 394 26.73 8.09 5.61
C ALA A 394 26.03 6.72 5.57
N LEU A 395 24.93 6.60 4.83
CA LEU A 395 24.23 5.33 4.65
C LEU A 395 25.12 4.26 3.99
N LYS A 396 25.90 4.64 2.96
CA LYS A 396 26.88 3.73 2.35
C LYS A 396 27.94 3.29 3.34
N LEU A 397 28.45 4.19 4.19
CA LEU A 397 29.42 3.84 5.23
C LEU A 397 28.83 2.88 6.27
N LEU A 398 27.54 3.01 6.59
CA LEU A 398 26.83 2.16 7.54
C LEU A 398 26.36 0.82 6.97
N GLY A 399 26.66 0.50 5.71
CA GLY A 399 26.28 -0.79 5.10
C GLY A 399 25.16 -0.72 4.08
N PHE A 400 24.38 0.35 4.05
CA PHE A 400 23.18 0.42 3.22
C PHE A 400 23.51 0.53 1.73
N LYS A 401 22.61 -0.03 0.91
CA LYS A 401 22.64 0.08 -0.53
C LYS A 401 21.48 0.95 -0.94
N LEU A 402 21.79 2.06 -1.61
CA LEU A 402 20.80 2.91 -2.26
C LEU A 402 20.76 2.51 -3.74
N GLU A 403 19.57 2.33 -4.29
CA GLU A 403 19.35 1.93 -5.70
C GLU A 403 19.72 3.04 -6.72
#